data_AF-A0A158L050-F1
#
_entry.id   AF-A0A158L050-F1
#
_cell.length_a   1.000
_cell.length_b   1.000
_cell.length_c   1.000
_cell.angle_alpha   90.00
_cell.angle_beta   90.00
_cell.angle_gamma   90.00
#
_symmetry.space_group_name_H-M   'P 1'
#
loop_
_entity.id
_entity.type
_entity.pdbx_description
1 polymer ?
#
loop_
_entity_poly.entity_id
_entity_poly.type
_entity_poly.pdbx_seq_one_letter_code
_entity_poly.pdbx_strand_id
1 'polypeptide(L)'
;MAQDLAPDDSDFGAWKAYDRWPNEAPTAAVTRVVLELDEAITLKRRAAAARFTAQGDAVPLRPIKPSRIELGVLIALAETYGVTLHQNARFVPLIDFIADSGAVASVQRVMYGALPEYDNSDDCPSALAQDNARLADLAPEARVAFELLCATWPDVFLAQAGTALATLGLPRLQPPPSTSRGADGDE
;
A
#
# COMPACT_ATOMS: atom_id res chain seq x y z
N MET A 1 -24.87 -5.95 50.68
CA MET A 1 -24.41 -4.88 49.77
C MET A 1 -23.72 -5.56 48.60
N ALA A 2 -24.46 -5.78 47.52
CA ALA A 2 -23.93 -6.36 46.29
C ALA A 2 -23.51 -5.20 45.38
N GLN A 3 -22.24 -5.17 44.99
CA GLN A 3 -21.72 -4.21 44.04
C GLN A 3 -21.94 -4.77 42.64
N ASP A 4 -22.78 -4.05 41.89
CA ASP A 4 -23.07 -4.25 40.48
C ASP A 4 -21.91 -3.64 39.68
N LEU A 5 -21.10 -4.48 39.05
CA LEU A 5 -19.98 -4.06 38.21
C LEU A 5 -20.41 -4.21 36.75
N ALA A 6 -20.91 -3.11 36.16
CA ALA A 6 -21.18 -3.05 34.73
C ALA A 6 -19.85 -3.21 33.95
N PRO A 7 -19.78 -4.08 32.93
CA PRO A 7 -18.63 -4.14 32.06
C PRO A 7 -18.53 -2.87 31.21
N ASP A 8 -17.35 -2.27 31.23
CA ASP A 8 -16.90 -1.15 30.42
C ASP A 8 -17.02 -1.49 28.93
N ASP A 9 -18.01 -0.87 28.27
CA ASP A 9 -18.39 -1.09 26.88
C ASP A 9 -17.51 -0.25 25.91
N SER A 10 -16.20 -0.18 26.22
CA SER A 10 -15.25 0.76 25.59
C SER A 10 -14.22 0.09 24.68
N ASP A 11 -14.51 -1.10 24.11
CA ASP A 11 -13.54 -1.78 23.22
C ASP A 11 -14.15 -2.50 21.99
N PHE A 12 -15.46 -2.38 21.76
CA PHE A 12 -16.13 -2.98 20.58
C PHE A 12 -16.15 -2.07 19.32
N GLY A 13 -15.49 -0.91 19.37
CA GLY A 13 -15.43 0.05 18.26
C GLY A 13 -14.29 -0.22 17.27
N ALA A 14 -13.17 -0.76 17.73
CA ALA A 14 -11.97 -0.94 16.91
C ALA A 14 -12.15 -2.03 15.82
N TRP A 15 -13.05 -3.00 16.05
CA TRP A 15 -13.14 -4.16 15.17
C TRP A 15 -14.10 -3.94 14.00
N LYS A 16 -15.01 -2.96 14.10
CA LYS A 16 -15.87 -2.50 13.00
C LYS A 16 -15.10 -1.77 11.89
N ALA A 17 -13.89 -1.28 12.18
CA ALA A 17 -13.06 -0.62 11.18
C ALA A 17 -12.55 -1.60 10.10
N TYR A 18 -12.45 -2.89 10.42
CA TYR A 18 -11.95 -3.92 9.49
C TYR A 18 -13.01 -4.41 8.48
N ASP A 19 -14.31 -4.25 8.76
CA ASP A 19 -15.40 -4.64 7.84
C ASP A 19 -15.73 -3.55 6.80
N ARG A 20 -15.24 -2.33 7.02
CA ARG A 20 -15.60 -1.14 6.23
C ARG A 20 -14.99 -1.15 4.83
N TRP A 21 -13.82 -1.74 4.66
CA TRP A 21 -13.02 -1.65 3.45
C TRP A 21 -12.74 -3.05 2.89
N PRO A 22 -13.18 -3.41 1.66
CA PRO A 22 -13.62 -2.58 0.54
C PRO A 22 -15.15 -2.66 0.27
N ASN A 23 -15.98 -2.80 1.30
CA ASN A 23 -17.42 -3.04 1.14
C ASN A 23 -18.26 -1.75 1.07
N GLU A 24 -17.74 -0.61 1.54
CA GLU A 24 -18.41 0.70 1.44
C GLU A 24 -17.86 1.50 0.25
N ALA A 25 -18.76 2.15 -0.51
CA ALA A 25 -18.36 2.94 -1.68
C ALA A 25 -17.50 4.15 -1.25
N PRO A 26 -16.37 4.44 -1.93
CA PRO A 26 -15.56 5.61 -1.63
C PRO A 26 -16.40 6.89 -1.69
N THR A 27 -16.16 7.82 -0.76
CA THR A 27 -16.86 9.10 -0.78
C THR A 27 -16.53 9.87 -2.07
N ALA A 28 -17.46 10.72 -2.54
CA ALA A 28 -17.25 11.51 -3.77
C ALA A 28 -15.97 12.37 -3.74
N ALA A 29 -15.53 12.81 -2.56
CA ALA A 29 -14.27 13.52 -2.38
C ALA A 29 -13.05 12.62 -2.64
N VAL A 30 -13.05 11.42 -2.07
CA VAL A 30 -12.01 10.41 -2.29
C VAL A 30 -11.97 10.01 -3.76
N THR A 31 -13.12 9.79 -4.39
CA THR A 31 -13.18 9.45 -5.83
C THR A 31 -12.50 10.51 -6.70
N ARG A 32 -12.72 11.81 -6.42
CA ARG A 32 -12.07 12.88 -7.18
C ARG A 32 -10.55 12.85 -7.03
N VAL A 33 -10.05 12.72 -5.81
CA VAL A 33 -8.62 12.62 -5.52
C VAL A 33 -8.02 11.41 -6.24
N VAL A 34 -8.68 10.26 -6.19
CA VAL A 34 -8.21 9.03 -6.88
C VAL A 34 -8.17 9.19 -8.39
N LEU A 35 -9.18 9.83 -9.00
CA LEU A 35 -9.18 10.12 -10.44
C LEU A 35 -8.02 11.05 -10.83
N GLU A 36 -7.74 12.08 -10.02
CA GLU A 36 -6.60 12.96 -10.27
C GLU A 36 -5.26 12.23 -10.13
N LEU A 37 -5.11 11.30 -9.17
CA LEU A 37 -3.91 10.45 -9.04
C LEU A 37 -3.77 9.49 -10.23
N ASP A 38 -4.86 8.84 -10.64
CA ASP A 38 -4.90 7.94 -11.80
C ASP A 38 -4.46 8.65 -13.08
N GLU A 39 -4.97 9.85 -13.31
CA GLU A 39 -4.60 10.69 -14.45
C GLU A 39 -3.12 11.12 -14.37
N ALA A 40 -2.66 11.58 -13.20
CA ALA A 40 -1.27 12.00 -13.01
C ALA A 40 -0.28 10.85 -13.26
N ILE A 41 -0.56 9.67 -12.72
CA ILE A 41 0.26 8.47 -12.91
C ILE A 41 0.24 8.02 -14.38
N THR A 42 -0.94 7.99 -15.00
CA THR A 42 -1.12 7.64 -16.40
C THR A 42 -0.34 8.59 -17.32
N LEU A 43 -0.42 9.90 -17.06
CA LEU A 43 0.28 10.92 -17.82
C LEU A 43 1.80 10.75 -17.71
N LYS A 44 2.32 10.54 -16.50
CA LYS A 44 3.75 10.31 -16.25
C LYS A 44 4.26 9.06 -16.96
N ARG A 45 3.54 7.94 -16.83
CA ARG A 45 3.90 6.69 -17.53
C ARG A 45 3.89 6.84 -19.04
N ARG A 46 2.92 7.56 -19.60
CA ARG A 46 2.86 7.87 -21.04
C ARG A 46 4.03 8.75 -21.48
N ALA A 47 4.35 9.79 -20.72
CA ALA A 47 5.48 10.67 -21.00
C ALA A 47 6.82 9.91 -20.94
N ALA A 48 6.99 9.02 -19.96
CA ALA A 48 8.14 8.14 -19.87
C ALA A 48 8.24 7.23 -21.09
N ALA A 49 7.15 6.54 -21.46
CA ALA A 49 7.13 5.68 -22.66
C ALA A 49 7.47 6.44 -23.96
N ALA A 50 6.97 7.68 -24.11
CA ALA A 50 7.30 8.54 -25.24
C ALA A 50 8.79 8.92 -25.26
N ARG A 51 9.40 9.15 -24.08
CA ARG A 51 10.85 9.42 -23.99
C ARG A 51 11.69 8.21 -24.37
N PHE A 52 11.36 7.02 -23.85
CA PHE A 52 12.08 5.79 -24.18
C PHE A 52 12.00 5.46 -25.67
N THR A 53 10.81 5.59 -26.27
CA THR A 53 10.65 5.40 -27.72
C THR A 53 11.46 6.41 -28.54
N ALA A 54 11.53 7.68 -28.12
CA ALA A 54 12.35 8.68 -28.79
C ALA A 54 13.87 8.43 -28.65
N GLN A 55 14.30 7.81 -27.55
CA GLN A 55 15.70 7.48 -27.26
C GLN A 55 16.15 6.15 -27.88
N GLY A 56 15.23 5.35 -28.44
CA GLY A 56 15.52 4.03 -28.98
C GLY A 56 15.70 2.95 -27.88
N ASP A 57 15.32 3.27 -26.65
CA ASP A 57 15.41 2.37 -25.50
C ASP A 57 14.19 1.45 -25.41
N ALA A 58 14.35 0.32 -24.71
CA ALA A 58 13.24 -0.56 -24.40
C ALA A 58 12.20 0.16 -23.51
N VAL A 59 10.95 0.18 -23.96
CA VAL A 59 9.85 0.79 -23.20
C VAL A 59 9.63 0.01 -21.89
N PRO A 60 9.45 0.68 -20.74
CA PRO A 60 9.14 0.01 -19.48
C PRO A 60 7.91 -0.87 -19.63
N LEU A 61 8.00 -2.12 -19.15
CA LEU A 61 6.96 -3.14 -19.27
C LEU A 61 5.70 -2.85 -18.44
N ARG A 62 5.61 -1.71 -17.75
CA ARG A 62 4.47 -1.42 -16.87
C ARG A 62 3.24 -0.98 -17.67
N PRO A 63 2.04 -1.45 -17.29
CA PRO A 63 0.81 -0.92 -17.81
C PRO A 63 0.71 0.60 -17.61
N ILE A 64 0.34 1.32 -18.66
CA ILE A 64 0.16 2.78 -18.63
C ILE A 64 -0.92 3.16 -17.61
N LYS A 65 -2.01 2.40 -17.54
CA LYS A 65 -3.08 2.60 -16.57
C LYS A 65 -2.79 1.84 -15.27
N PRO A 66 -3.07 2.44 -14.11
CA PRO A 66 -3.07 1.76 -12.82
C PRO A 66 -3.88 0.47 -12.82
N SER A 67 -3.31 -0.59 -12.24
CA SER A 67 -4.04 -1.85 -12.02
C SER A 67 -5.07 -1.74 -10.89
N ARG A 68 -5.95 -2.73 -10.74
CA ARG A 68 -6.91 -2.80 -9.62
C ARG A 68 -6.22 -2.71 -8.25
N ILE A 69 -5.06 -3.35 -8.09
CA ILE A 69 -4.29 -3.27 -6.85
C ILE A 69 -3.72 -1.88 -6.64
N GLU A 70 -3.18 -1.27 -7.71
CA GLU A 70 -2.67 0.10 -7.62
C GLU A 70 -3.76 1.09 -7.24
N LEU A 71 -4.97 0.95 -7.80
CA LEU A 71 -6.13 1.73 -7.40
C LEU A 71 -6.46 1.52 -5.91
N GLY A 72 -6.38 0.29 -5.39
CA GLY A 72 -6.56 0.02 -3.95
C GLY A 72 -5.58 0.82 -3.07
N VAL A 73 -4.32 0.92 -3.49
CA VAL A 73 -3.29 1.74 -2.81
C VAL A 73 -3.60 3.23 -2.94
N LEU A 74 -3.99 3.70 -4.13
CA LEU A 74 -4.33 5.11 -4.35
C LEU A 74 -5.55 5.53 -3.53
N ILE A 75 -6.54 4.65 -3.39
CA ILE A 75 -7.70 4.93 -2.55
C ILE A 75 -7.29 5.02 -1.08
N ALA A 76 -6.49 4.08 -0.56
CA ALA A 76 -5.98 4.13 0.81
C ALA A 76 -5.22 5.44 1.11
N LEU A 77 -4.38 5.90 0.16
CA LEU A 77 -3.71 7.19 0.25
C LEU A 77 -4.71 8.35 0.26
N ALA A 78 -5.67 8.34 -0.66
CA ALA A 78 -6.70 9.39 -0.77
C ALA A 78 -7.61 9.44 0.45
N GLU A 79 -7.88 8.32 1.11
CA GLU A 79 -8.64 8.29 2.36
C GLU A 79 -7.84 8.84 3.54
N THR A 80 -6.53 8.59 3.56
CA THR A 80 -5.64 9.05 4.63
C THR A 80 -5.36 10.55 4.53
N TYR A 81 -5.10 11.04 3.32
CA TYR A 81 -4.57 12.39 3.08
C TYR A 81 -5.55 13.30 2.33
N GLY A 82 -6.56 12.75 1.67
CA GLY A 82 -7.53 13.52 0.88
C GLY A 82 -6.86 14.41 -0.16
N VAL A 83 -7.39 15.62 -0.32
CA VAL A 83 -6.90 16.63 -1.27
C VAL A 83 -5.47 17.12 -0.98
N THR A 84 -4.94 16.84 0.22
CA THR A 84 -3.57 17.27 0.57
C THR A 84 -2.52 16.54 -0.27
N LEU A 85 -2.84 15.38 -0.85
CA LEU A 85 -1.97 14.64 -1.78
C LEU A 85 -1.57 15.47 -3.00
N HIS A 86 -2.48 16.31 -3.51
CA HIS A 86 -2.21 17.12 -4.70
C HIS A 86 -1.80 18.54 -4.37
N GLN A 87 -2.29 19.07 -3.25
CA GLN A 87 -2.00 20.45 -2.85
C GLN A 87 -0.60 20.60 -2.26
N ASN A 88 -0.08 19.56 -1.60
CA ASN A 88 1.22 19.62 -0.95
C ASN A 88 2.29 18.96 -1.81
N ALA A 89 3.26 19.76 -2.27
CA ALA A 89 4.38 19.31 -3.08
C ALA A 89 5.22 18.21 -2.41
N ARG A 90 5.12 18.04 -1.07
CA ARG A 90 5.79 16.95 -0.35
C ARG A 90 5.42 15.56 -0.87
N PHE A 91 4.23 15.37 -1.44
CA PHE A 91 3.78 14.07 -1.95
C PHE A 91 4.19 13.79 -3.40
N VAL A 92 4.77 14.78 -4.10
CA VAL A 92 5.24 14.59 -5.48
C VAL A 92 6.24 13.42 -5.60
N PRO A 93 7.25 13.27 -4.72
CA PRO A 93 8.17 12.13 -4.76
C PRO A 93 7.47 10.78 -4.59
N LEU A 94 6.40 10.70 -3.78
CA LEU A 94 5.61 9.48 -3.62
C LEU A 94 4.83 9.15 -4.90
N ILE A 95 4.20 10.15 -5.52
CA ILE A 95 3.45 9.97 -6.78
C ILE A 95 4.39 9.59 -7.92
N ASP A 96 5.56 10.21 -8.00
CA ASP A 96 6.62 9.88 -8.96
C ASP A 96 7.10 8.44 -8.76
N PHE A 97 7.35 8.05 -7.50
CA PHE A 97 7.74 6.69 -7.18
C PHE A 97 6.66 5.67 -7.55
N ILE A 98 5.37 5.96 -7.38
CA ILE A 98 4.28 5.09 -7.84
C ILE A 98 4.23 5.00 -9.37
N ALA A 99 4.46 6.11 -10.07
CA ALA A 99 4.48 6.11 -11.54
C ALA A 99 5.63 5.26 -12.09
N ASP A 100 6.82 5.39 -11.51
CA ASP A 100 8.06 4.76 -11.98
C ASP A 100 8.24 3.33 -11.46
N SER A 101 7.96 3.12 -10.17
CA SER A 101 8.22 1.87 -9.42
C SER A 101 6.96 1.05 -9.12
N GLY A 102 5.78 1.64 -9.27
CA GLY A 102 4.49 0.99 -9.01
C GLY A 102 4.02 1.13 -7.56
N ALA A 103 2.71 1.01 -7.35
CA ALA A 103 2.12 1.24 -6.02
C ALA A 103 2.50 0.14 -5.01
N VAL A 104 2.66 -1.11 -5.46
CA VAL A 104 3.07 -2.23 -4.59
C VAL A 104 4.48 -2.00 -4.03
N ALA A 105 5.40 -1.59 -4.89
CA ALA A 105 6.76 -1.24 -4.45
C ALA A 105 6.72 -0.09 -3.43
N SER A 106 5.81 0.88 -3.60
CA SER A 106 5.65 2.01 -2.68
C SER A 106 5.22 1.54 -1.29
N VAL A 107 4.21 0.67 -1.22
CA VAL A 107 3.76 0.07 0.04
C VAL A 107 4.88 -0.72 0.70
N GLN A 108 5.57 -1.58 -0.04
CA GLN A 108 6.68 -2.37 0.50
C GLN A 108 7.80 -1.47 1.04
N ARG A 109 8.14 -0.40 0.33
CA ARG A 109 9.17 0.59 0.70
C ARG A 109 8.84 1.28 2.02
N VAL A 110 7.59 1.74 2.16
CA VAL A 110 7.09 2.46 3.34
C VAL A 110 6.96 1.52 4.55
N MET A 111 6.47 0.30 4.32
CA MET A 111 6.22 -0.68 5.38
C MET A 111 7.51 -1.31 5.91
N TYR A 112 8.39 -1.73 5.00
CA TYR A 112 9.50 -2.65 5.30
C TYR A 112 10.89 -2.06 5.07
N GLY A 113 11.01 -0.85 4.49
CA GLY A 113 12.31 -0.27 4.15
C GLY A 113 12.94 -0.91 2.91
N ALA A 114 14.25 -0.73 2.71
CA ALA A 114 14.96 -1.31 1.56
C ALA A 114 15.14 -2.80 1.81
N LEU A 115 15.13 -3.61 0.74
CA LEU A 115 15.71 -4.93 0.83
C LEU A 115 17.19 -4.75 1.23
N PRO A 116 17.73 -5.50 2.20
CA PRO A 116 19.16 -5.45 2.48
C PRO A 116 19.90 -5.79 1.19
N GLU A 117 20.58 -4.80 0.60
CA GLU A 117 21.63 -5.11 -0.36
C GLU A 117 22.67 -5.89 0.44
N TYR A 118 23.09 -7.06 -0.04
CA TYR A 118 24.14 -7.88 0.59
C TYR A 118 25.52 -7.19 0.55
N ASP A 119 25.58 -5.87 0.44
CA ASP A 119 26.78 -5.09 0.56
C ASP A 119 26.88 -4.59 2.00
N ASN A 120 27.60 -5.37 2.80
CA ASN A 120 27.86 -5.12 4.22
C ASN A 120 28.86 -3.95 4.40
N SER A 121 28.66 -2.83 3.73
CA SER A 121 29.45 -1.62 3.97
C SER A 121 28.81 -0.86 5.13
N ASP A 122 29.45 -0.94 6.29
CA ASP A 122 28.97 -0.43 7.59
C ASP A 122 29.04 1.12 7.71
N ASP A 123 29.34 1.85 6.63
CA ASP A 123 29.80 3.25 6.72
C ASP A 123 28.88 4.33 6.12
N CYS A 124 27.78 3.98 5.43
CA CYS A 124 26.77 4.97 5.04
C CYS A 124 25.49 4.27 4.59
N PRO A 125 24.28 4.69 5.03
CA PRO A 125 23.06 4.18 4.42
C PRO A 125 23.13 4.48 2.92
N SER A 126 23.00 3.44 2.09
CA SER A 126 23.04 3.58 0.64
C SER A 126 22.03 4.65 0.20
N ALA A 127 22.29 5.32 -0.93
CA ALA A 127 21.37 6.34 -1.48
C ALA A 127 19.94 5.78 -1.58
N LEU A 128 19.83 4.49 -1.90
CA LEU A 128 18.58 3.74 -1.89
C LEU A 128 17.91 3.78 -0.51
N ALA A 129 18.60 3.41 0.58
CA ALA A 129 18.07 3.40 1.94
C ALA A 129 17.64 4.80 2.43
N GLN A 130 18.36 5.86 2.05
CA GLN A 130 17.97 7.23 2.37
C GLN A 130 16.66 7.62 1.66
N ASP A 131 16.50 7.23 0.40
CA ASP A 131 15.26 7.46 -0.33
C ASP A 131 14.08 6.65 0.22
N ASN A 132 14.31 5.46 0.79
CA ASN A 132 13.26 4.74 1.55
C ASN A 132 12.83 5.52 2.78
N ALA A 133 13.79 5.97 3.58
CA ALA A 133 13.49 6.67 4.83
C ALA A 133 12.64 7.91 4.52
N ARG A 134 13.02 8.66 3.47
CA ARG A 134 12.21 9.78 2.96
C ARG A 134 10.81 9.35 2.54
N LEU A 135 10.65 8.24 1.79
CA LEU A 135 9.33 7.76 1.40
C LEU A 135 8.47 7.32 2.59
N ALA A 136 9.08 6.70 3.61
CA ALA A 136 8.40 6.31 4.84
C ALA A 136 7.97 7.55 5.66
N ASP A 137 8.83 8.57 5.74
CA ASP A 137 8.55 9.84 6.41
C ASP A 137 7.47 10.67 5.68
N LEU A 138 7.30 10.44 4.37
CA LEU A 138 6.26 11.10 3.58
C LEU A 138 4.86 10.52 3.80
N ALA A 139 4.75 9.26 4.21
CA ALA A 139 3.47 8.57 4.33
C ALA A 139 3.26 7.82 5.68
N PRO A 140 3.59 8.41 6.85
CA PRO A 140 3.53 7.70 8.13
C PRO A 140 2.10 7.35 8.53
N GLU A 141 1.13 8.24 8.26
CA GLU A 141 -0.29 8.01 8.56
C GLU A 141 -0.92 6.93 7.66
N ALA A 142 -0.39 6.71 6.45
CA ALA A 142 -0.90 5.67 5.55
C ALA A 142 -0.45 4.26 5.96
N ARG A 143 0.46 4.12 6.92
CA ARG A 143 0.97 2.82 7.38
C ARG A 143 -0.14 1.89 7.85
N VAL A 144 -1.11 2.41 8.60
CA VAL A 144 -2.28 1.63 9.07
C VAL A 144 -3.13 1.13 7.90
N ALA A 145 -3.38 1.98 6.91
CA ALA A 145 -4.12 1.58 5.72
C ALA A 145 -3.34 0.54 4.89
N PHE A 146 -2.02 0.64 4.85
CA PHE A 146 -1.16 -0.33 4.17
C PHE A 146 -1.13 -1.69 4.87
N GLU A 147 -1.19 -1.75 6.20
CA GLU A 147 -1.34 -3.01 6.94
C GLU A 147 -2.62 -3.75 6.53
N LEU A 148 -3.73 -3.02 6.37
CA LEU A 148 -4.99 -3.58 5.88
C LEU A 148 -4.87 -4.10 4.44
N LEU A 149 -4.18 -3.38 3.56
CA LEU A 149 -3.92 -3.85 2.19
C LEU A 149 -3.07 -5.13 2.18
N CYS A 150 -2.04 -5.19 3.02
CA CYS A 150 -1.21 -6.39 3.17
C CYS A 150 -2.01 -7.58 3.71
N ALA A 151 -2.95 -7.35 4.63
CA ALA A 151 -3.85 -8.39 5.14
C ALA A 151 -4.88 -8.86 4.09
N THR A 152 -5.35 -7.94 3.24
CA THR A 152 -6.35 -8.21 2.20
C THR A 152 -5.75 -8.93 1.00
N TRP A 153 -4.53 -8.56 0.61
CA TRP A 153 -3.82 -9.12 -0.55
C TRP A 153 -2.38 -9.56 -0.20
N PRO A 154 -2.22 -10.53 0.71
CA PRO A 154 -0.91 -10.97 1.17
C PRO A 154 -0.06 -11.53 0.01
N ASP A 155 -0.68 -12.26 -0.91
CA ASP A 155 0.01 -12.82 -2.08
C ASP A 155 0.62 -11.76 -3.01
N VAL A 156 0.16 -10.50 -2.94
CA VAL A 156 0.67 -9.40 -3.76
C VAL A 156 1.74 -8.62 -3.00
N PHE A 157 1.45 -8.21 -1.77
CA PHE A 157 2.35 -7.34 -1.01
C PHE A 157 3.46 -8.11 -0.28
N LEU A 158 3.24 -9.39 0.05
CA LEU A 158 4.21 -10.26 0.73
C LEU A 158 4.85 -11.29 -0.21
N ALA A 159 4.61 -11.23 -1.53
CA ALA A 159 5.17 -12.17 -2.51
C ALA A 159 6.69 -12.32 -2.40
N GLN A 160 7.39 -11.18 -2.26
CA GLN A 160 8.84 -11.15 -2.12
C GLN A 160 9.30 -11.74 -0.79
N ALA A 161 8.62 -11.41 0.32
CA ALA A 161 8.89 -11.99 1.62
C ALA A 161 8.64 -13.52 1.62
N GLY A 162 7.54 -13.98 1.02
CA GLY A 162 7.24 -15.39 0.86
C GLY A 162 8.24 -16.13 -0.05
N THR A 163 8.87 -15.43 -1.00
CA THR A 163 9.95 -16.00 -1.82
C THR A 163 11.25 -16.10 -1.05
N ALA A 164 11.60 -15.06 -0.28
CA ALA A 164 12.77 -15.07 0.61
C ALA A 164 12.66 -16.16 1.70
N LEU A 165 11.50 -16.30 2.34
CA LEU A 165 11.24 -17.36 3.30
C LEU A 165 11.37 -18.75 2.65
N ALA A 166 10.83 -18.93 1.44
CA ALA A 166 10.97 -20.18 0.70
C ALA A 166 12.44 -20.50 0.38
N THR A 167 13.25 -19.50 0.03
CA THR A 167 14.71 -19.71 -0.19
C THR A 167 15.46 -20.09 1.09
N LEU A 168 14.93 -19.72 2.25
CA LEU A 168 15.46 -20.08 3.57
C LEU A 168 14.88 -21.39 4.13
N GLY A 169 14.03 -22.09 3.37
CA GLY A 169 13.36 -23.32 3.80
C GLY A 169 12.25 -23.11 4.84
N LEU A 170 11.79 -21.87 5.04
CA LEU A 170 10.73 -21.52 5.98
C LEU A 170 9.35 -21.56 5.31
N PRO A 171 8.27 -21.83 6.08
CA PRO A 171 6.91 -21.79 5.56
C PRO A 171 6.59 -20.41 4.96
N ARG A 172 5.92 -20.39 3.81
CA ARG A 172 5.36 -19.16 3.25
C ARG A 172 4.30 -18.60 4.20
N LEU A 173 4.25 -17.28 4.31
CA LEU A 173 3.17 -16.58 5.00
C LEU A 173 1.86 -16.97 4.32
N GLN A 174 1.03 -17.76 5.02
CA GLN A 174 -0.30 -18.09 4.53
C GLN A 174 -1.24 -16.90 4.77
N PRO A 175 -2.19 -16.64 3.86
CA PRO A 175 -3.27 -15.71 4.13
C PRO A 175 -3.98 -16.11 5.44
N PRO A 176 -4.49 -15.15 6.23
CA PRO A 176 -5.29 -15.47 7.40
C PRO A 176 -6.48 -16.35 6.98
N PRO A 177 -6.89 -17.34 7.79
CA PRO A 177 -8.03 -18.18 7.46
C PRO A 177 -9.26 -17.27 7.33
N SER A 178 -9.86 -17.24 6.13
CA SER A 178 -11.15 -16.59 5.94
C SER A 178 -12.13 -17.26 6.90
N THR A 179 -12.63 -16.49 7.87
CA THR A 179 -13.72 -16.95 8.73
C THR A 179 -14.96 -17.06 7.85
N SER A 180 -15.12 -18.19 7.16
CA SER A 180 -16.42 -18.64 6.71
C SER A 180 -17.22 -18.84 8.00
N ARG A 181 -17.93 -17.81 8.41
CA ARG A 181 -19.04 -17.91 9.36
C ARG A 181 -20.05 -18.82 8.66
N GLY A 182 -19.90 -20.12 8.91
CA GLY A 182 -20.91 -21.11 8.60
C GLY A 182 -22.18 -20.61 9.25
N ALA A 183 -23.16 -20.30 8.41
CA ALA A 183 -24.52 -20.10 8.85
C ALA A 183 -24.90 -21.35 9.66
N ASP A 184 -25.20 -21.14 10.94
CA ASP A 184 -26.09 -22.02 11.68
C ASP A 184 -27.35 -22.18 10.82
N GLY A 185 -27.53 -23.39 10.30
CA GLY A 185 -28.78 -23.86 9.74
C GLY A 185 -29.39 -24.79 10.78
N ASP A 186 -30.48 -24.32 11.36
CA ASP A 186 -31.36 -25.03 12.28
C ASP A 186 -31.68 -26.48 11.86
N GLU A 187 -31.66 -27.40 12.82
CA GLU A 187 -32.73 -28.39 13.02
C GLU A 187 -32.87 -28.76 14.51
#